data_AF-F4Q9F5-F1
#
_entry.id   AF-F4Q9F5-F1
#
_cell.length_a   1.000
_cell.length_b   1.000
_cell.length_c   1.000
_cell.angle_alpha   90.00
_cell.angle_beta   90.00
_cell.angle_gamma   90.00
#
_symmetry.space_group_name_H-M   'P 1'
#
loop_
_entity.id
_entity.type
_entity.pdbx_description
1 polymer ?
#
loop_
_entity_poly.entity_id
_entity_poly.type
_entity_poly.pdbx_seq_one_letter_code
_entity_poly.pdbx_strand_id
1 'polypeptide(L)'
;MSTKRKITTNLQTNKKDLDIMSTTPVDDNHQNVTLKQNTRSKKKVKQEIEKDTESSSDESEQVDKEDEESDVEESEEEEEEEESSDEKVVKRCGWVPKGDTESAKLYQEYHDNEWGTPQYDSDRLFEKVLLEGQHCGLSWLTVLLKRKHYKEVFHNFDAEWISKLTDKDIDRLMNDQRLIRNRLKLKSIVSNAKAYLKIKEAGVDFSSFMWSFVGGKPNINHRTTTCYALMQSCGMIDDHSTQCFRHSDNLKKKSK
;
A
#
# COMPACT_ATOMS: atom_id res chain seq x y z
N MET A 1 -30.72 -45.92 37.16
CA MET A 1 -30.01 -44.89 37.96
C MET A 1 -28.51 -45.10 37.74
N SER A 2 -27.87 -44.22 36.94
CA SER A 2 -26.49 -44.41 36.48
C SER A 2 -25.57 -43.31 37.04
N THR A 3 -24.41 -43.75 37.49
CA THR A 3 -23.40 -43.09 38.32
C THR A 3 -22.69 -41.94 37.57
N LYS A 4 -22.78 -40.70 38.07
CA LYS A 4 -21.95 -39.58 37.61
C LYS A 4 -20.61 -39.55 38.37
N ARG A 5 -19.50 -39.85 37.68
CA ARG A 5 -18.14 -39.52 38.14
C ARG A 5 -17.77 -38.12 37.64
N LYS A 6 -17.22 -37.31 38.56
CA LYS A 6 -16.57 -36.02 38.28
C LYS A 6 -15.22 -36.26 37.58
N ILE A 7 -14.89 -35.45 36.58
CA ILE A 7 -13.51 -35.16 36.19
C ILE A 7 -13.39 -33.65 36.06
N THR A 8 -12.74 -33.04 37.04
CA THR A 8 -12.24 -31.66 37.02
C THR A 8 -10.81 -31.72 36.50
N THR A 9 -10.55 -31.19 35.30
CA THR A 9 -9.19 -30.99 34.80
C THR A 9 -8.76 -29.55 35.06
N ASN A 10 -7.68 -29.45 35.81
CA ASN A 10 -7.03 -28.25 36.30
C ASN A 10 -6.04 -27.78 35.23
N LEU A 11 -6.29 -26.66 34.55
CA LEU A 11 -5.36 -26.07 33.60
C LEU A 11 -4.58 -24.94 34.29
N GLN A 12 -3.50 -25.31 34.98
CA GLN A 12 -2.47 -24.35 35.37
C GLN A 12 -1.54 -24.16 34.17
N THR A 13 -1.79 -23.11 33.37
CA THR A 13 -0.85 -22.67 32.33
C THR A 13 0.32 -21.97 33.00
N ASN A 14 1.50 -22.58 32.89
CA ASN A 14 2.75 -22.07 33.47
C ASN A 14 3.25 -20.88 32.64
N LYS A 15 3.41 -19.72 33.28
CA LYS A 15 3.72 -18.43 32.67
C LYS A 15 5.19 -18.28 32.20
N LYS A 16 5.93 -19.40 32.07
CA LYS A 16 7.38 -19.41 31.78
C LYS A 16 7.75 -19.86 30.36
N ASP A 17 6.80 -20.38 29.58
CA ASP A 17 7.08 -20.89 28.23
C ASP A 17 6.81 -19.85 27.11
N LEU A 18 6.53 -18.59 27.47
CA LEU A 18 6.28 -17.48 26.53
C LEU A 18 7.42 -16.44 26.47
N ASP A 19 8.50 -16.61 27.25
CA ASP A 19 9.57 -15.62 27.44
C ASP A 19 10.94 -16.06 26.85
N ILE A 20 10.95 -16.65 25.65
CA ILE A 20 12.20 -16.99 24.94
C ILE A 20 12.15 -16.55 23.48
N MET A 21 11.92 -15.26 23.16
CA MET A 21 12.31 -14.64 21.87
C MET A 21 12.49 -13.12 21.95
N SER A 22 12.89 -12.56 23.09
CA SER A 22 13.10 -11.10 23.22
C SER A 22 14.32 -10.79 24.08
N THR A 23 15.51 -10.80 23.49
CA THR A 23 16.61 -9.88 23.83
C THR A 23 17.74 -10.02 22.80
N THR A 24 17.84 -9.08 21.87
CA THR A 24 19.14 -8.67 21.30
C THR A 24 19.19 -7.14 21.31
N PRO A 25 20.27 -6.51 21.82
CA PRO A 25 20.38 -5.05 21.85
C PRO A 25 20.55 -4.51 20.42
N VAL A 26 19.85 -3.44 20.09
CA VAL A 26 20.02 -2.72 18.81
C VAL A 26 21.17 -1.72 19.00
N ASP A 27 22.23 -1.88 18.22
CA ASP A 27 23.43 -1.04 18.24
C ASP A 27 23.23 0.16 17.28
N ASP A 28 23.33 1.38 17.82
CA ASP A 28 22.80 2.64 17.26
C ASP A 28 23.74 3.32 16.23
N ASN A 29 24.52 2.54 15.47
CA ASN A 29 25.61 3.10 14.65
C ASN A 29 25.46 2.96 13.12
N HIS A 30 24.27 2.58 12.61
CA HIS A 30 24.07 2.38 11.16
C HIS A 30 23.41 3.53 10.39
N GLN A 31 23.06 4.65 11.03
CA GLN A 31 22.38 5.76 10.34
C GLN A 31 23.32 6.76 9.64
N ASN A 32 24.62 6.75 9.90
CA ASN A 32 25.54 7.80 9.42
C ASN A 32 26.26 7.50 8.08
N VAL A 33 26.17 6.28 7.55
CA VAL A 33 26.89 5.90 6.31
C VAL A 33 26.06 6.18 5.05
N THR A 34 24.72 6.12 5.15
CA THR A 34 23.82 6.23 3.99
C THR A 34 23.59 7.68 3.52
N LEU A 35 23.76 8.68 4.40
CA LEU A 35 23.59 10.09 4.05
C LEU A 35 24.74 10.66 3.20
N LYS A 36 25.96 10.12 3.29
CA LYS A 36 27.12 10.65 2.54
C LYS A 36 27.18 10.20 1.08
N GLN A 37 26.52 9.10 0.73
CA GLN A 37 26.54 8.59 -0.65
C GLN A 37 25.51 9.30 -1.55
N ASN A 38 24.42 9.81 -0.97
CA ASN A 38 23.31 10.40 -1.73
C ASN A 38 23.55 11.89 -2.11
N THR A 39 24.49 12.57 -1.45
CA THR A 39 24.87 13.96 -1.77
C THR A 39 25.83 14.06 -2.96
N ARG A 40 26.55 12.97 -3.29
CA ARG A 40 27.48 12.90 -4.42
C ARG A 40 26.76 12.76 -5.77
N SER A 41 25.61 12.07 -5.81
CA SER A 41 24.82 11.90 -7.04
C SER A 41 24.02 13.15 -7.41
N LYS A 42 23.53 13.93 -6.43
CA LYS A 42 22.76 15.17 -6.70
C LYS A 42 23.62 16.30 -7.28
N LYS A 43 24.92 16.34 -6.97
CA LYS A 43 25.85 17.34 -7.53
C LYS A 43 26.20 17.08 -9.00
N LYS A 44 26.15 15.82 -9.45
CA LYS A 44 26.52 15.43 -10.82
C LYS A 44 25.40 15.74 -11.82
N VAL A 45 24.14 15.56 -11.43
CA VAL A 45 22.97 15.86 -12.26
C VAL A 45 22.77 17.38 -12.47
N LYS A 46 23.16 18.22 -11.50
CA LYS A 46 23.02 19.68 -11.64
C LYS A 46 24.02 20.29 -12.63
N GLN A 47 25.19 19.68 -12.81
CA GLN A 47 26.21 20.16 -13.76
C GLN A 47 25.96 19.77 -15.23
N GLU A 48 25.06 18.81 -15.49
CA GLU A 48 24.72 18.37 -16.85
C GLU A 48 23.56 19.17 -17.47
N ILE A 49 22.78 19.92 -16.68
CA ILE A 49 21.63 20.70 -17.15
C ILE A 49 22.02 22.15 -17.52
N GLU A 50 23.15 22.67 -17.00
CA GLU A 50 23.61 24.05 -17.25
C GLU A 50 24.45 24.22 -18.54
N LYS A 51 24.44 23.25 -19.47
CA LYS A 51 25.27 23.29 -20.70
C LYS A 51 24.52 23.42 -22.03
N ASP A 52 23.19 23.42 -22.04
CA ASP A 52 22.41 23.37 -23.29
C ASP A 52 21.65 24.67 -23.62
N THR A 53 22.01 25.80 -23.00
CA THR A 53 21.39 27.11 -23.31
C THR A 53 22.45 28.15 -23.64
N GLU A 54 23.10 28.03 -24.81
CA GLU A 54 23.83 29.13 -25.45
C GLU A 54 24.09 28.79 -26.92
N SER A 55 23.18 29.24 -27.81
CA SER A 55 23.43 29.37 -29.26
C SER A 55 22.20 29.95 -29.95
N SER A 56 22.24 31.25 -30.26
CA SER A 56 21.82 31.88 -31.53
C SER A 56 21.25 33.27 -31.28
N SER A 57 22.03 34.31 -31.59
CA SER A 57 21.59 35.69 -31.75
C SER A 57 21.51 36.07 -33.23
N ASP A 58 20.73 37.12 -33.50
CA ASP A 58 20.63 37.96 -34.72
C ASP A 58 19.89 37.34 -35.92
N GLU A 59 18.96 38.01 -36.62
CA GLU A 59 18.93 39.42 -37.04
C GLU A 59 17.53 40.08 -36.99
N SER A 60 17.57 41.42 -37.07
CA SER A 60 16.50 42.43 -37.02
C SER A 60 15.77 42.69 -38.36
N GLU A 61 14.51 43.13 -38.29
CA GLU A 61 13.96 44.11 -39.26
C GLU A 61 12.78 44.91 -38.67
N GLN A 62 12.84 46.24 -38.80
CA GLN A 62 11.80 47.23 -38.45
C GLN A 62 10.87 47.46 -39.66
N VAL A 63 9.56 47.62 -39.43
CA VAL A 63 8.67 48.43 -40.28
C VAL A 63 7.65 49.17 -39.41
N ASP A 64 7.38 50.40 -39.83
CA ASP A 64 6.65 51.49 -39.18
C ASP A 64 5.12 51.38 -39.10
N LYS A 65 4.62 52.28 -38.24
CA LYS A 65 3.27 52.79 -37.90
C LYS A 65 2.21 52.83 -39.04
N GLU A 66 0.93 52.73 -38.68
CA GLU A 66 -0.04 53.85 -38.58
C GLU A 66 -1.44 53.35 -38.20
N ASP A 67 -2.31 54.31 -37.90
CA ASP A 67 -3.51 54.30 -37.07
C ASP A 67 -4.80 53.70 -37.69
N GLU A 68 -5.84 53.67 -36.83
CA GLU A 68 -7.29 53.88 -37.08
C GLU A 68 -8.30 52.75 -36.79
N GLU A 69 -9.26 53.13 -35.93
CA GLU A 69 -10.72 52.89 -35.93
C GLU A 69 -11.25 51.45 -36.08
N SER A 70 -11.78 50.87 -34.99
CA SER A 70 -13.20 50.85 -34.60
C SER A 70 -14.07 49.96 -35.49
N ASP A 71 -14.54 48.85 -34.94
CA ASP A 71 -15.96 48.50 -35.05
C ASP A 71 -16.35 47.52 -33.93
N VAL A 72 -17.42 47.90 -33.26
CA VAL A 72 -18.11 47.15 -32.22
C VAL A 72 -19.11 46.26 -32.95
N GLU A 73 -18.83 44.96 -33.04
CA GLU A 73 -19.86 43.98 -33.34
C GLU A 73 -20.32 43.34 -32.04
N GLU A 74 -21.58 43.65 -31.73
CA GLU A 74 -22.40 43.19 -30.63
C GLU A 74 -22.57 41.67 -30.74
N SER A 75 -21.85 40.93 -29.89
CA SER A 75 -22.07 39.51 -29.68
C SER A 75 -23.34 39.32 -28.87
N GLU A 76 -24.34 38.66 -29.46
CA GLU A 76 -25.47 38.10 -28.73
C GLU A 76 -24.92 37.01 -27.79
N GLU A 77 -24.70 37.38 -26.53
CA GLU A 77 -24.39 36.45 -25.44
C GLU A 77 -25.64 35.60 -25.19
N GLU A 78 -25.70 34.42 -25.80
CA GLU A 78 -26.53 33.34 -25.29
C GLU A 78 -25.96 32.96 -23.91
N GLU A 79 -26.68 33.33 -22.85
CA GLU A 79 -26.45 32.88 -21.48
C GLU A 79 -26.61 31.34 -21.43
N GLU A 80 -25.57 30.61 -21.81
CA GLU A 80 -25.36 29.26 -21.32
C GLU A 80 -25.11 29.39 -19.82
N GLU A 81 -26.13 29.04 -19.02
CA GLU A 81 -25.98 28.80 -17.59
C GLU A 81 -24.94 27.68 -17.41
N GLU A 82 -23.66 28.07 -17.34
CA GLU A 82 -22.60 27.21 -16.81
C GLU A 82 -22.98 26.89 -15.37
N GLU A 83 -23.63 25.74 -15.20
CA GLU A 83 -23.78 25.08 -13.91
C GLU A 83 -22.36 24.75 -13.42
N SER A 84 -21.74 25.73 -12.77
CA SER A 84 -20.48 25.62 -12.06
C SER A 84 -20.67 24.61 -10.93
N SER A 85 -20.51 23.34 -11.29
CA SER A 85 -20.34 22.28 -10.33
C SER A 85 -19.03 22.57 -9.62
N ASP A 86 -19.12 23.11 -8.40
CA ASP A 86 -18.02 23.20 -7.45
C ASP A 86 -17.49 21.78 -7.21
N GLU A 87 -16.61 21.31 -8.10
CA GLU A 87 -15.97 20.02 -7.96
C GLU A 87 -15.00 20.13 -6.78
N LYS A 88 -15.48 19.74 -5.60
CA LYS A 88 -14.68 19.72 -4.37
C LYS A 88 -13.43 18.89 -4.62
N VAL A 89 -12.31 19.58 -4.85
CA VAL A 89 -11.01 18.96 -5.06
C VAL A 89 -10.69 18.05 -3.88
N VAL A 90 -10.72 16.74 -4.14
CA VAL A 90 -10.47 15.70 -3.13
C VAL A 90 -8.97 15.65 -2.83
N LYS A 91 -8.58 16.10 -1.63
CA LYS A 91 -7.19 15.96 -1.15
C LYS A 91 -6.91 14.52 -0.72
N ARG A 92 -5.96 13.86 -1.40
CA ARG A 92 -5.45 12.52 -1.08
C ARG A 92 -4.09 12.57 -0.39
N CYS A 93 -3.61 11.43 0.10
CA CYS A 93 -2.25 11.31 0.62
C CYS A 93 -1.19 11.64 -0.45
N GLY A 94 -0.04 12.20 -0.03
CA GLY A 94 0.99 12.69 -0.97
C GLY A 94 1.68 11.61 -1.81
N TRP A 95 1.57 10.34 -1.40
CA TRP A 95 2.08 9.19 -2.15
C TRP A 95 1.11 8.68 -3.22
N VAL A 96 -0.13 9.19 -3.26
CA VAL A 96 -1.09 8.80 -4.30
C VAL A 96 -0.75 9.55 -5.58
N PRO A 97 -0.56 8.85 -6.72
CA PRO A 97 -0.28 9.49 -8.00
C PRO A 97 -1.47 10.36 -8.44
N LYS A 98 -1.15 11.52 -9.03
CA LYS A 98 -2.12 12.43 -9.65
C LYS A 98 -2.34 12.07 -11.13
N GLY A 99 -3.43 12.59 -11.70
CA GLY A 99 -3.79 12.43 -13.11
C GLY A 99 -4.66 11.20 -13.38
N ASP A 100 -4.99 11.01 -14.67
CA ASP A 100 -6.12 10.16 -15.09
C ASP A 100 -5.72 8.90 -15.85
N THR A 101 -4.43 8.54 -15.81
CA THR A 101 -3.97 7.25 -16.37
C THR A 101 -4.62 6.08 -15.63
N GLU A 102 -4.80 4.95 -16.30
CA GLU A 102 -5.37 3.74 -15.69
C GLU A 102 -4.61 3.27 -14.44
N SER A 103 -3.28 3.41 -14.44
CA SER A 103 -2.46 3.07 -13.27
C SER A 103 -2.66 4.07 -12.11
N ALA A 104 -2.86 5.35 -12.42
CA ALA A 104 -3.15 6.36 -11.40
C ALA A 104 -4.54 6.13 -10.80
N LYS A 105 -5.57 5.90 -11.63
CA LYS A 105 -6.94 5.58 -11.20
C LYS A 105 -6.97 4.31 -10.34
N LEU A 106 -6.28 3.24 -10.74
CA LEU A 106 -6.16 2.01 -9.95
C LEU A 106 -5.56 2.27 -8.56
N TYR A 107 -4.52 3.09 -8.47
CA TYR A 107 -3.88 3.40 -7.19
C TYR A 107 -4.76 4.32 -6.33
N GLN A 108 -5.43 5.30 -6.94
CA GLN A 108 -6.38 6.18 -6.28
C GLN A 108 -7.55 5.38 -5.70
N GLU A 109 -8.13 4.45 -6.46
CA GLU A 109 -9.18 3.53 -6.02
C GLU A 109 -8.73 2.70 -4.81
N TYR A 110 -7.52 2.13 -4.88
CA TYR A 110 -6.94 1.41 -3.74
C TYR A 110 -6.81 2.30 -2.50
N HIS A 111 -6.32 3.53 -2.65
CA HIS A 111 -6.21 4.48 -1.54
C HIS A 111 -7.59 4.85 -0.96
N ASP A 112 -8.54 5.14 -1.83
CA ASP A 112 -9.84 5.71 -1.47
C ASP A 112 -10.73 4.66 -0.78
N ASN A 113 -10.67 3.40 -1.22
CA ASN A 113 -11.63 2.38 -0.82
C ASN A 113 -11.01 1.25 0.02
N GLU A 114 -9.71 0.97 -0.12
CA GLU A 114 -9.08 -0.18 0.54
C GLU A 114 -8.04 0.17 1.62
N TRP A 115 -7.16 1.13 1.35
CA TRP A 115 -6.02 1.43 2.22
C TRP A 115 -6.46 2.20 3.48
N GLY A 116 -5.97 1.76 4.64
CA GLY A 116 -6.35 2.32 5.94
C GLY A 116 -7.78 1.98 6.38
N THR A 117 -8.60 1.31 5.54
CA THR A 117 -9.93 0.83 5.93
C THR A 117 -9.77 -0.41 6.84
N PRO A 118 -10.31 -0.39 8.08
CA PRO A 118 -10.22 -1.53 8.99
C PRO A 118 -10.78 -2.81 8.37
N GLN A 119 -9.92 -3.84 8.28
CA GLN A 119 -10.29 -5.16 7.79
C GLN A 119 -10.29 -6.18 8.94
N TYR A 120 -11.40 -6.88 9.11
CA TYR A 120 -11.61 -7.85 10.19
C TYR A 120 -11.85 -9.28 9.69
N ASP A 121 -12.00 -9.48 8.38
CA ASP A 121 -12.11 -10.81 7.79
C ASP A 121 -10.73 -11.50 7.71
N SER A 122 -10.64 -12.68 8.31
CA SER A 122 -9.40 -13.45 8.43
C SER A 122 -8.81 -13.84 7.07
N ASP A 123 -9.64 -14.20 6.10
CA ASP A 123 -9.18 -14.61 4.77
C ASP A 123 -8.71 -13.40 3.93
N ARG A 124 -9.37 -12.24 4.06
CA ARG A 124 -8.93 -10.97 3.47
C ARG A 124 -7.64 -10.45 4.09
N LEU A 125 -7.47 -10.61 5.41
CA LEU A 125 -6.20 -10.29 6.07
C LEU A 125 -5.08 -11.22 5.60
N PHE A 126 -5.36 -12.51 5.43
CA PHE A 126 -4.42 -13.46 4.85
C PHE A 126 -4.01 -13.07 3.42
N GLU A 127 -4.97 -12.72 2.54
CA GLU A 127 -4.69 -12.16 1.20
C GLU A 127 -3.71 -10.97 1.30
N LYS A 128 -3.97 -10.00 2.19
CA LYS A 128 -3.09 -8.83 2.36
C LYS A 128 -1.68 -9.23 2.82
N VAL A 129 -1.54 -10.15 3.77
CA VAL A 129 -0.23 -10.67 4.22
C VAL A 129 0.56 -11.25 3.05
N LEU A 130 -0.08 -12.03 2.19
CA LEU A 130 0.57 -12.63 1.04
C LEU A 130 1.06 -11.57 0.04
N LEU A 131 0.20 -10.59 -0.29
CA LEU A 131 0.52 -9.53 -1.25
C LEU A 131 1.62 -8.59 -0.74
N GLU A 132 1.63 -8.24 0.54
CA GLU A 132 2.70 -7.44 1.15
C GLU A 132 4.05 -8.18 1.13
N GLY A 133 4.05 -9.51 1.29
CA GLY A 133 5.25 -10.32 1.07
C GLY A 133 5.79 -10.22 -0.36
N GLN A 134 4.90 -10.05 -1.36
CA GLN A 134 5.30 -9.88 -2.76
C GLN A 134 5.87 -8.49 -3.04
N HIS A 135 5.51 -7.49 -2.24
CA HIS A 135 5.90 -6.09 -2.41
C HIS A 135 7.41 -5.86 -2.16
N CYS A 136 8.04 -6.57 -1.22
CA CYS A 136 9.42 -6.30 -0.78
C CYS A 136 10.41 -6.06 -1.94
N GLY A 137 10.95 -4.84 -2.05
CA GLY A 137 11.90 -4.44 -3.10
C GLY A 137 11.28 -4.03 -4.44
N LEU A 138 9.97 -3.78 -4.49
CA LEU A 138 9.23 -3.30 -5.66
C LEU A 138 8.35 -2.11 -5.26
N SER A 139 7.72 -1.47 -6.25
CA SER A 139 6.62 -0.53 -5.98
C SER A 139 5.32 -1.29 -5.65
N TRP A 140 4.47 -0.73 -4.80
CA TRP A 140 3.15 -1.32 -4.53
C TRP A 140 2.26 -1.36 -5.78
N LEU A 141 2.39 -0.37 -6.69
CA LEU A 141 1.69 -0.37 -7.98
C LEU A 141 1.97 -1.65 -8.78
N THR A 142 3.22 -2.15 -8.74
CA THR A 142 3.59 -3.41 -9.39
C THR A 142 2.78 -4.60 -8.85
N VAL A 143 2.49 -4.61 -7.54
CA VAL A 143 1.68 -5.66 -6.91
C VAL A 143 0.20 -5.47 -7.26
N LEU A 144 -0.33 -4.24 -7.18
CA LEU A 144 -1.71 -3.92 -7.52
C LEU A 144 -2.08 -4.32 -8.95
N LEU A 145 -1.24 -3.97 -9.92
CA LEU A 145 -1.44 -4.34 -11.34
C LEU A 145 -1.52 -5.86 -11.56
N LYS A 146 -0.88 -6.64 -10.69
CA LYS A 146 -0.84 -8.10 -10.78
C LYS A 146 -1.87 -8.78 -9.88
N ARG A 147 -2.54 -8.06 -8.98
CA ARG A 147 -3.41 -8.63 -7.93
C ARG A 147 -4.54 -9.49 -8.47
N LYS A 148 -5.19 -9.06 -9.56
CA LYS A 148 -6.24 -9.86 -10.22
C LYS A 148 -5.68 -11.22 -10.65
N HIS A 149 -4.50 -11.22 -11.25
CA HIS A 149 -3.84 -12.45 -11.69
C HIS A 149 -3.39 -13.34 -10.51
N TYR A 150 -2.92 -12.74 -9.41
CA TYR A 150 -2.67 -13.50 -8.17
C TYR A 150 -3.94 -14.21 -7.67
N LYS A 151 -5.10 -13.53 -7.68
CA LYS A 151 -6.38 -14.16 -7.31
C LYS A 151 -6.72 -15.34 -8.21
N GLU A 152 -6.53 -15.21 -9.52
CA GLU A 152 -6.80 -16.30 -10.47
C GLU A 152 -5.89 -17.52 -10.21
N VAL A 153 -4.57 -17.30 -10.12
CA VAL A 153 -3.58 -18.38 -9.97
C VAL A 153 -3.66 -19.08 -8.63
N PHE A 154 -3.91 -18.33 -7.56
CA PHE A 154 -3.94 -18.85 -6.20
C PHE A 154 -5.36 -19.12 -5.69
N HIS A 155 -6.30 -19.37 -6.60
CA HIS A 155 -7.68 -19.79 -6.27
C HIS A 155 -8.35 -18.86 -5.25
N ASN A 156 -8.30 -17.55 -5.53
CA ASN A 156 -8.76 -16.47 -4.66
C ASN A 156 -8.14 -16.52 -3.25
N PHE A 157 -6.86 -16.87 -3.19
CA PHE A 157 -6.07 -17.02 -1.97
C PHE A 157 -6.54 -18.15 -1.03
N ASP A 158 -7.08 -19.24 -1.58
CA ASP A 158 -7.42 -20.44 -0.81
C ASP A 158 -6.19 -21.04 -0.11
N ALA A 159 -6.12 -20.91 1.21
CA ALA A 159 -4.99 -21.38 1.99
C ALA A 159 -4.81 -22.91 1.95
N GLU A 160 -5.89 -23.68 1.92
CA GLU A 160 -5.82 -25.15 1.84
C GLU A 160 -5.23 -25.59 0.51
N TRP A 161 -5.68 -24.97 -0.59
CA TRP A 161 -5.15 -25.24 -1.91
C TRP A 161 -3.68 -24.81 -2.03
N ILE A 162 -3.36 -23.59 -1.60
CA ILE A 162 -1.99 -23.04 -1.65
C ILE A 162 -1.03 -23.91 -0.83
N SER A 163 -1.45 -24.39 0.34
CA SER A 163 -0.58 -25.17 1.24
C SER A 163 -0.07 -26.47 0.61
N LYS A 164 -0.79 -26.99 -0.41
CA LYS A 164 -0.49 -28.23 -1.13
C LYS A 164 0.45 -28.04 -2.31
N LEU A 165 0.76 -26.79 -2.69
CA LEU A 165 1.68 -26.51 -3.80
C LEU A 165 3.07 -27.09 -3.55
N THR A 166 3.63 -27.68 -4.60
CA THR A 166 4.94 -28.34 -4.59
C THR A 166 6.01 -27.49 -5.26
N ASP A 167 7.28 -27.89 -5.14
CA ASP A 167 8.38 -27.23 -5.85
C ASP A 167 8.18 -27.19 -7.38
N LYS A 168 7.57 -28.24 -7.95
CA LYS A 168 7.21 -28.29 -9.38
C LYS A 168 6.16 -27.26 -9.75
N ASP A 169 5.19 -27.01 -8.86
CA ASP A 169 4.23 -25.93 -9.06
C ASP A 169 4.93 -24.57 -9.02
N ILE A 170 5.87 -24.37 -8.09
CA ILE A 170 6.65 -23.13 -8.06
C ILE A 170 7.45 -22.94 -9.36
N ASP A 171 8.06 -24.00 -9.89
CA ASP A 171 8.78 -23.95 -11.17
C ASP A 171 7.84 -23.56 -12.33
N ARG A 172 6.62 -24.10 -12.36
CA ARG A 172 5.58 -23.69 -13.32
C ARG A 172 5.21 -22.22 -13.16
N LEU A 173 4.96 -21.76 -11.93
CA LEU A 173 4.59 -20.37 -11.64
C LEU A 173 5.70 -19.37 -11.96
N MET A 174 6.97 -19.77 -11.84
CA MET A 174 8.12 -18.96 -12.25
C MET A 174 8.14 -18.63 -13.75
N ASN A 175 7.37 -19.35 -14.58
CA ASN A 175 7.22 -19.05 -16.00
C ASN A 175 6.07 -18.08 -16.31
N ASP A 176 5.21 -17.76 -15.34
CA ASP A 176 4.11 -16.82 -15.55
C ASP A 176 4.57 -15.36 -15.36
N GLN A 177 4.68 -14.62 -16.47
CA GLN A 177 5.14 -13.22 -16.48
C GLN A 177 4.15 -12.26 -15.81
N ARG A 178 2.89 -12.68 -15.65
CA ARG A 178 1.88 -11.87 -14.96
C ARG A 178 2.08 -11.90 -13.44
N LEU A 179 2.87 -12.83 -12.90
CA LEU A 179 3.31 -12.84 -11.49
C LEU A 179 4.64 -12.09 -11.30
N ILE A 180 5.02 -11.87 -10.04
CA ILE A 180 6.39 -11.50 -9.69
C ILE A 180 7.21 -12.78 -9.65
N ARG A 181 8.06 -12.97 -10.68
CA ARG A 181 8.86 -14.18 -10.89
C ARG A 181 10.08 -14.22 -9.99
N ASN A 182 9.84 -14.35 -8.69
CA ASN A 182 10.87 -14.56 -7.67
C ASN A 182 10.55 -15.84 -6.88
N ARG A 183 11.46 -16.82 -6.97
CA ARG A 183 11.23 -18.15 -6.40
C ARG A 183 11.00 -18.12 -4.89
N LEU A 184 11.77 -17.31 -4.16
CA LEU A 184 11.65 -17.21 -2.71
C LEU A 184 10.30 -16.57 -2.31
N LYS A 185 9.87 -15.52 -3.04
CA LYS A 185 8.56 -14.90 -2.82
C LYS A 185 7.39 -15.86 -3.10
N LEU A 186 7.47 -16.66 -4.17
CA LEU A 186 6.43 -17.67 -4.46
C LEU A 186 6.44 -18.81 -3.43
N LYS A 187 7.61 -19.27 -2.98
CA LYS A 187 7.71 -20.23 -1.87
C LYS A 187 7.13 -19.67 -0.57
N SER A 188 7.31 -18.37 -0.31
CA SER A 188 6.78 -17.72 0.89
C SER A 188 5.26 -17.75 0.95
N ILE A 189 4.57 -17.73 -0.20
CA ILE A 189 3.11 -17.86 -0.27
C ILE A 189 2.68 -19.22 0.29
N VAL A 190 3.38 -20.29 -0.07
CA VAL A 190 3.12 -21.66 0.42
C VAL A 190 3.42 -21.79 1.91
N SER A 191 4.55 -21.25 2.39
CA SER A 191 4.88 -21.30 3.82
C SER A 191 3.90 -20.50 4.67
N ASN A 192 3.44 -19.34 4.18
CA ASN A 192 2.46 -18.51 4.87
C ASN A 192 1.08 -19.18 4.92
N ALA A 193 0.64 -19.85 3.84
CA ALA A 193 -0.59 -20.64 3.86
C ALA A 193 -0.54 -21.76 4.90
N LYS A 194 0.58 -22.49 4.98
CA LYS A 194 0.79 -23.52 6.01
C LYS A 194 0.75 -22.94 7.42
N ALA A 195 1.36 -21.77 7.64
CA ALA A 195 1.33 -21.10 8.93
C ALA A 195 -0.08 -20.63 9.30
N TYR A 196 -0.82 -20.06 8.35
CA TYR A 196 -2.21 -19.63 8.52
C TYR A 196 -3.12 -20.81 8.92
N LEU A 197 -3.00 -21.95 8.24
CA LEU A 197 -3.76 -23.15 8.58
C LEU A 197 -3.43 -23.68 9.97
N LYS A 198 -2.15 -23.67 10.37
CA LYS A 198 -1.76 -24.08 11.74
C LYS A 198 -2.37 -23.18 12.82
N ILE A 199 -2.49 -21.87 12.56
CA ILE A 199 -3.17 -20.95 13.48
C ILE A 199 -4.65 -21.33 13.59
N LYS A 200 -5.32 -21.60 12.45
CA LYS A 200 -6.72 -22.06 12.43
C LYS A 200 -6.91 -23.40 13.14
N GLU A 201 -6.03 -24.37 12.92
CA GLU A 201 -6.04 -25.69 13.57
C GLU A 201 -5.87 -25.59 15.10
N ALA A 202 -5.09 -24.61 15.56
CA ALA A 202 -4.93 -24.31 16.98
C ALA A 202 -6.17 -23.62 17.61
N GLY A 203 -7.23 -23.38 16.84
CA GLY A 203 -8.45 -22.72 17.28
C GLY A 203 -8.30 -21.20 17.47
N VAL A 204 -7.24 -20.61 16.91
CA VAL A 204 -6.99 -19.17 16.99
C VAL A 204 -7.61 -18.47 15.78
N ASP A 205 -8.48 -17.51 16.03
CA ASP A 205 -8.98 -16.62 14.96
C ASP A 205 -7.85 -15.70 14.48
N PHE A 206 -7.57 -15.73 13.18
CA PHE A 206 -6.44 -15.03 12.60
C PHE A 206 -6.59 -13.51 12.66
N SER A 207 -7.81 -12.99 12.46
CA SER A 207 -8.11 -11.58 12.61
C SER A 207 -7.81 -11.10 14.02
N SER A 208 -8.32 -11.80 15.03
CA SER A 208 -8.04 -11.53 16.45
C SER A 208 -6.55 -11.58 16.77
N PHE A 209 -5.83 -12.57 16.22
CA PHE A 209 -4.37 -12.66 16.35
C PHE A 209 -3.66 -11.43 15.76
N MET A 210 -4.02 -11.02 14.54
CA MET A 210 -3.43 -9.85 13.89
C MET A 210 -3.73 -8.54 14.62
N TRP A 211 -4.98 -8.34 15.04
CA TRP A 211 -5.41 -7.15 15.77
C TRP A 211 -4.82 -7.09 17.20
N SER A 212 -4.39 -8.22 17.78
CA SER A 212 -3.73 -8.25 19.08
C SER A 212 -2.43 -7.42 19.09
N PHE A 213 -1.73 -7.30 17.96
CA PHE A 213 -0.50 -6.52 17.85
C PHE A 213 -0.73 -5.00 17.97
N VAL A 214 -1.97 -4.51 17.82
CA VAL A 214 -2.30 -3.09 18.01
C VAL A 214 -3.21 -2.86 19.22
N GLY A 215 -3.44 -3.89 20.04
CA GLY A 215 -4.33 -3.81 21.20
C GLY A 215 -5.81 -3.77 20.82
N GLY A 216 -6.18 -4.38 19.69
CA GLY A 216 -7.58 -4.51 19.22
C GLY A 216 -8.16 -3.25 18.57
N LYS A 217 -7.39 -2.16 18.48
CA LYS A 217 -7.80 -0.88 17.86
C LYS A 217 -6.62 -0.24 17.14
N PRO A 218 -6.85 0.66 16.15
CA PRO A 218 -5.74 1.24 15.44
C PRO A 218 -4.75 2.01 16.34
N ASN A 219 -3.44 1.79 16.19
CA ASN A 219 -2.42 2.34 17.09
C ASN A 219 -1.10 2.69 16.37
N ILE A 220 -0.53 3.86 16.67
CA ILE A 220 0.74 4.35 16.11
C ILE A 220 1.89 3.72 16.91
N ASN A 221 2.40 2.56 16.47
CA ASN A 221 3.61 1.96 17.03
C ASN A 221 4.60 1.58 15.93
N HIS A 222 5.89 1.90 16.14
CA HIS A 222 6.98 1.56 15.23
C HIS A 222 7.16 0.04 15.15
N ARG A 223 7.11 -0.50 13.93
CA ARG A 223 7.21 -1.93 13.61
C ARG A 223 8.15 -2.11 12.42
N THR A 224 8.61 -3.34 12.18
CA THR A 224 9.44 -3.66 11.00
C THR A 224 8.70 -3.30 9.70
N THR A 225 9.43 -2.83 8.68
CA THR A 225 8.87 -2.11 7.52
C THR A 225 7.71 -2.84 6.82
N THR A 226 7.84 -4.13 6.52
CA THR A 226 6.77 -4.90 5.84
C THR A 226 5.55 -5.09 6.73
N CYS A 227 5.75 -5.38 8.02
CA CYS A 227 4.65 -5.53 8.96
C CYS A 227 3.94 -4.19 9.19
N TYR A 228 4.68 -3.08 9.25
CA TYR A 228 4.10 -1.75 9.38
C TYR A 228 3.26 -1.38 8.15
N ALA A 229 3.77 -1.61 6.93
CA ALA A 229 3.04 -1.41 5.69
C ALA A 229 1.74 -2.24 5.64
N LEU A 230 1.81 -3.51 6.04
CA LEU A 230 0.63 -4.38 6.18
C LEU A 230 -0.39 -3.79 7.17
N MET A 231 0.07 -3.36 8.34
CA MET A 231 -0.81 -2.80 9.37
C MET A 231 -1.51 -1.51 8.91
N GLN A 232 -0.80 -0.65 8.16
CA GLN A 232 -1.40 0.51 7.51
C GLN A 232 -2.42 0.07 6.43
N SER A 233 -2.07 -0.88 5.57
CA SER A 233 -2.94 -1.29 4.46
C SER A 233 -4.22 -2.00 4.90
N CYS A 234 -4.23 -2.65 6.07
CA CYS A 234 -5.44 -3.25 6.66
C CYS A 234 -6.17 -2.40 7.70
N GLY A 235 -5.77 -1.13 7.89
CA GLY A 235 -6.43 -0.20 8.80
C GLY A 235 -6.22 -0.52 10.29
N MET A 236 -5.23 -1.36 10.62
CA MET A 236 -4.73 -1.50 11.99
C MET A 236 -3.93 -0.26 12.43
N ILE A 237 -3.54 0.59 11.49
CA ILE A 237 -2.95 1.90 11.73
C ILE A 237 -3.59 2.86 10.72
N ASP A 238 -4.20 3.94 11.21
CA ASP A 238 -4.61 5.05 10.34
C ASP A 238 -3.42 5.99 10.17
N ASP A 239 -2.80 5.95 9.00
CA ASP A 239 -1.66 6.79 8.64
C ASP A 239 -1.98 7.64 7.40
N HIS A 240 -3.27 7.90 7.15
CA HIS A 240 -3.66 8.91 6.18
C HIS A 240 -3.10 10.27 6.61
N SER A 241 -2.75 11.15 5.67
CA SER A 241 -2.33 12.51 6.04
C SER A 241 -3.51 13.28 6.65
N THR A 242 -3.27 14.21 7.58
CA THR A 242 -4.35 14.95 8.27
C THR A 242 -5.24 15.77 7.33
N GLN A 243 -4.74 16.12 6.14
CA GLN A 243 -5.50 16.81 5.09
C GLN A 243 -6.21 15.84 4.13
N CYS A 244 -5.93 14.54 4.21
CA CYS A 244 -6.55 13.54 3.38
C CYS A 244 -8.04 13.41 3.72
N PHE A 245 -8.90 13.30 2.70
CA PHE A 245 -10.33 13.11 2.90
C PHE A 245 -10.67 11.77 3.60
N ARG A 246 -9.74 10.80 3.57
CA ARG A 246 -9.85 9.48 4.21
C ARG A 246 -9.29 9.43 5.64
N HIS A 247 -8.65 10.50 6.12
CA HIS A 247 -8.20 10.57 7.51
C HIS A 247 -9.38 10.41 8.47
N SER A 248 -9.23 9.61 9.53
CA SER A 248 -10.33 9.25 10.44
C SER A 248 -11.09 10.47 10.99
N ASP A 249 -10.40 11.55 11.36
CA ASP A 249 -11.06 12.76 11.85
C ASP A 249 -11.88 13.50 10.79
N ASN A 250 -11.50 13.39 9.50
CA ASN A 250 -12.25 14.00 8.41
C ASN A 250 -13.47 13.15 8.04
N LEU A 251 -13.38 11.82 8.17
CA LEU A 251 -14.53 10.93 8.03
C LEU A 251 -15.59 11.18 9.12
N LYS A 252 -15.16 11.29 10.40
CA LYS A 252 -16.08 11.59 11.52
C LYS A 252 -16.85 12.91 11.35
N LYS A 253 -16.25 13.91 10.69
CA LYS A 253 -16.90 15.19 10.40
C LYS A 253 -17.98 15.08 9.33
N LYS A 254 -17.86 14.13 8.39
CA LYS A 254 -18.86 13.91 7.32
C LYS A 254 -20.08 13.11 7.79
N SER A 255 -19.94 12.32 8.86
CA SER A 255 -21.02 11.47 9.39
C SER A 255 -21.90 12.15 10.45
N LYS A 256 -21.65 13.43 10.74
CA LYS A 256 -22.46 14.29 11.63
C LYS A 256 -23.24 15.28 10.79
#